data_AF-A0A6I9NRN8-F1
#
_entry.id   AF-A0A6I9NRN8-F1
#
_cell.length_a   1.000
_cell.length_b   1.000
_cell.length_c   1.000
_cell.angle_alpha   90.00
_cell.angle_beta   90.00
_cell.angle_gamma   90.00
#
_symmetry.space_group_name_H-M   'P 1'
#
loop_
_entity.id
_entity.type
_entity.pdbx_description
1 polymer ?
#
loop_
_entity_poly.entity_id
_entity_poly.type
_entity_poly.pdbx_seq_one_letter_code
_entity_poly.pdbx_strand_id
1 'polypeptide(L)'
;MKGEDGSSTSRSTATSFQRQASTQIKTSSISVTAQASNTNIEPGSTISVPFTVSSTTNGVVNDSATGMFTVRANNDRSYTSTSPSSITIASGDEGTANGTVTLTAPASAASGTDVTLTIEAENAAATDINYTVLRFSVVAKVTDITRPVCQTVSSSSNCPSSSSLCASSQWTFIANLTDGINGTGIESITIRKGNGTLNTSTVAEAGGADVTVATYSASCCSQNVELAAVDNVGNVGKCAGQATQTTVATTLTAITAITAAVNTTSTGGHTLSISHCLWISVVVSLLWK
;
A
#
# COMPACT_ATOMS: atom_id res chain seq x y z
N MET A 1 -37.65 7.83 -49.49
CA MET A 1 -37.51 9.11 -50.20
C MET A 1 -36.74 8.85 -51.49
N LYS A 2 -37.24 9.36 -52.61
CA LYS A 2 -36.67 9.20 -53.95
C LYS A 2 -35.74 10.39 -54.19
N GLY A 3 -34.47 10.13 -54.49
CA GLY A 3 -33.48 11.14 -54.86
C GLY A 3 -33.09 10.92 -56.32
N GLU A 4 -33.11 11.99 -57.09
CA GLU A 4 -32.91 12.06 -58.53
C GLU A 4 -31.45 12.45 -58.82
N ASP A 5 -30.81 11.77 -59.79
CA ASP A 5 -29.37 11.88 -60.05
C ASP A 5 -29.04 13.09 -60.94
N GLY A 6 -28.33 14.07 -60.36
CA GLY A 6 -27.66 15.15 -61.08
C GLY A 6 -26.20 14.82 -61.36
N SER A 7 -25.86 14.68 -62.65
CA SER A 7 -24.53 14.40 -63.18
C SER A 7 -23.44 15.37 -62.69
N SER A 8 -22.46 14.87 -61.93
CA SER A 8 -21.09 15.42 -61.92
C SER A 8 -20.05 14.35 -61.57
N THR A 9 -19.04 14.21 -62.41
CA THR A 9 -17.92 13.26 -62.27
C THR A 9 -16.97 13.69 -61.14
N SER A 10 -17.01 12.95 -60.02
CA SER A 10 -15.92 12.90 -59.04
C SER A 10 -15.53 11.44 -58.84
N ARG A 11 -14.27 11.10 -59.14
CA ARG A 11 -13.68 9.79 -58.80
C ARG A 11 -13.51 9.73 -57.28
N SER A 12 -14.56 9.32 -56.57
CA SER A 12 -14.43 8.84 -55.20
C SER A 12 -14.02 7.37 -55.23
N THR A 13 -13.07 7.00 -54.38
CA THR A 13 -12.78 5.60 -54.06
C THR A 13 -14.09 4.91 -53.68
N ALA A 14 -14.39 3.75 -54.28
CA ALA A 14 -15.59 2.98 -54.00
C ALA A 14 -15.56 2.49 -52.55
N THR A 15 -16.08 3.29 -51.61
CA THR A 15 -16.41 2.83 -50.27
C THR A 15 -17.62 1.92 -50.43
N SER A 16 -17.39 0.60 -50.45
CA SER A 16 -18.46 -0.38 -50.45
C SER A 16 -19.24 -0.24 -49.14
N PHE A 17 -20.44 0.34 -49.21
CA PHE A 17 -21.39 0.26 -48.11
C PHE A 17 -21.85 -1.20 -48.00
N GLN A 18 -21.44 -1.91 -46.95
CA GLN A 18 -22.06 -3.18 -46.61
C GLN A 18 -23.44 -2.88 -46.01
N ARG A 19 -24.49 -3.43 -46.64
CA ARG A 19 -25.81 -3.50 -46.01
C ARG A 19 -25.70 -4.47 -44.84
N GLN A 20 -25.71 -3.93 -43.63
CA GLN A 20 -25.93 -4.72 -42.43
C GLN A 20 -27.38 -5.22 -42.46
N ALA A 21 -27.59 -6.53 -42.35
CA ALA A 21 -28.92 -7.13 -42.31
C ALA A 21 -29.71 -6.64 -41.08
N SER A 22 -31.04 -6.61 -41.17
CA SER A 22 -31.90 -6.25 -40.05
C SER A 22 -31.74 -7.26 -38.91
N THR A 23 -31.28 -6.81 -37.75
CA THR A 23 -31.28 -7.60 -36.52
C THR A 23 -32.63 -7.43 -35.81
N GLN A 24 -33.26 -8.54 -35.42
CA GLN A 24 -34.40 -8.51 -34.50
C GLN A 24 -33.86 -8.78 -33.09
N ILE A 25 -34.21 -7.91 -32.13
CA ILE A 25 -33.82 -8.06 -30.72
C ILE A 25 -35.06 -8.51 -29.95
N LYS A 26 -34.93 -9.65 -29.25
CA LYS A 26 -35.96 -10.18 -28.35
C LYS A 26 -35.42 -10.15 -26.92
N THR A 27 -36.22 -9.66 -25.98
CA THR A 27 -35.89 -9.72 -24.55
C THR A 27 -36.06 -11.15 -24.02
N SER A 28 -35.13 -11.58 -23.17
CA SER A 28 -35.24 -12.86 -22.48
C SER A 28 -36.40 -12.84 -21.47
N SER A 29 -37.07 -13.98 -21.33
CA SER A 29 -38.01 -14.28 -20.24
C SER A 29 -37.31 -14.88 -19.02
N ILE A 30 -35.98 -14.96 -19.02
CA ILE A 30 -35.16 -15.45 -17.91
C ILE A 30 -34.49 -14.25 -17.26
N SER A 31 -34.48 -14.20 -15.93
CA SER A 31 -33.63 -13.29 -15.15
C SER A 31 -32.64 -14.12 -14.35
N VAL A 32 -31.37 -13.72 -14.35
CA VAL A 32 -30.31 -14.32 -13.53
C VAL A 32 -29.72 -13.22 -12.68
N THR A 33 -29.79 -13.36 -11.36
CA THR A 33 -29.19 -12.42 -10.41
C THR A 33 -28.20 -13.18 -9.54
N ALA A 34 -27.10 -12.54 -9.18
CA ALA A 34 -26.09 -13.13 -8.32
C ALA A 34 -25.44 -12.05 -7.48
N GLN A 35 -25.11 -12.40 -6.25
CA GLN A 35 -24.44 -11.48 -5.33
C GLN A 35 -23.45 -12.26 -4.48
N ALA A 36 -22.17 -11.91 -4.59
CA ALA A 36 -21.15 -12.44 -3.70
C ALA A 36 -21.03 -11.57 -2.45
N SER A 37 -20.79 -12.19 -1.29
CA SER A 37 -20.55 -11.47 -0.03
C SER A 37 -19.23 -10.69 -0.03
N ASN A 38 -18.27 -11.13 -0.84
CA ASN A 38 -16.98 -10.47 -1.05
C ASN A 38 -16.59 -10.62 -2.52
N THR A 39 -15.86 -9.66 -3.07
CA THR A 39 -15.30 -9.73 -4.42
C THR A 39 -13.79 -10.02 -4.40
N ASN A 40 -13.17 -10.08 -3.23
CA ASN A 40 -11.76 -10.46 -3.08
C ASN A 40 -11.64 -11.95 -2.82
N ILE A 41 -10.72 -12.61 -3.53
CA ILE A 41 -10.41 -14.04 -3.37
C ILE A 41 -8.93 -14.16 -3.00
N GLU A 42 -8.61 -14.82 -1.89
CA GLU A 42 -7.22 -15.09 -1.53
C GLU A 42 -6.67 -16.24 -2.41
N PRO A 43 -5.38 -16.21 -2.82
CA PRO A 43 -4.77 -17.34 -3.52
C PRO A 43 -4.93 -18.64 -2.73
N GLY A 44 -5.41 -19.70 -3.38
CA GLY A 44 -5.67 -21.01 -2.76
C GLY A 44 -7.02 -21.11 -2.03
N SER A 45 -7.81 -20.03 -1.98
CA SER A 45 -9.13 -20.02 -1.35
C SER A 45 -10.26 -20.23 -2.35
N THR A 46 -11.43 -20.60 -1.83
CA THR A 46 -12.68 -20.78 -2.59
C THR A 46 -13.73 -19.81 -2.11
N ILE A 47 -14.44 -19.17 -3.04
CA ILE A 47 -15.61 -18.34 -2.76
C ILE A 47 -16.89 -19.01 -3.26
N SER A 48 -17.98 -18.79 -2.54
CA SER A 48 -19.34 -19.23 -2.90
C SER A 48 -20.15 -18.03 -3.37
N VAL A 49 -20.76 -18.15 -4.55
CA VAL A 49 -21.57 -17.13 -5.20
C VAL A 49 -23.00 -17.65 -5.31
N PRO A 50 -23.91 -17.24 -4.41
CA PRO A 50 -25.32 -17.54 -4.57
C PRO A 50 -25.87 -16.77 -5.78
N PHE A 51 -26.75 -17.44 -6.51
CA PHE A 51 -27.48 -16.85 -7.63
C PHE A 51 -28.94 -17.32 -7.61
N THR A 52 -29.81 -16.51 -8.20
CA THR A 52 -31.23 -16.78 -8.37
C THR A 52 -31.56 -16.70 -9.85
N VAL A 53 -32.33 -17.69 -10.32
CA VAL A 53 -32.95 -17.66 -11.65
C VAL A 53 -34.44 -17.46 -11.47
N SER A 54 -35.01 -16.57 -12.26
CA SER A 54 -36.45 -16.28 -12.25
C SER A 54 -37.01 -16.30 -13.65
N SER A 55 -38.22 -16.83 -13.79
CA SER A 55 -39.00 -16.64 -15.02
C SER A 55 -39.72 -15.30 -14.96
N THR A 56 -39.67 -14.53 -16.03
CA THR A 56 -40.25 -13.19 -16.09
C THR A 56 -41.18 -13.03 -17.28
N THR A 57 -42.25 -12.28 -17.08
CA THR A 57 -43.18 -11.84 -18.13
C THR A 57 -43.14 -10.31 -18.14
N ASN A 58 -42.77 -9.72 -19.28
CA ASN A 58 -42.59 -8.27 -19.40
C ASN A 58 -41.65 -7.65 -18.35
N GLY A 59 -40.61 -8.40 -17.94
CA GLY A 59 -39.62 -7.94 -16.96
C GLY A 59 -40.03 -8.04 -15.49
N VAL A 60 -41.21 -8.60 -15.19
CA VAL A 60 -41.68 -8.87 -13.82
C VAL A 60 -41.65 -10.37 -13.56
N VAL A 61 -41.26 -10.80 -12.37
CA VAL A 61 -41.27 -12.23 -11.98
C VAL A 61 -42.67 -12.80 -12.16
N ASN A 62 -42.74 -13.98 -12.76
CA ASN A 62 -43.98 -14.72 -12.93
C ASN A 62 -44.07 -15.79 -11.86
N ASP A 63 -44.76 -15.48 -10.76
CA ASP A 63 -44.79 -16.31 -9.55
C ASP A 63 -45.42 -17.70 -9.75
N SER A 64 -46.17 -17.87 -10.84
CA SER A 64 -46.81 -19.15 -11.22
C SER A 64 -45.99 -19.95 -12.24
N ALA A 65 -44.88 -19.41 -12.74
CA ALA A 65 -44.04 -20.10 -13.70
C ALA A 65 -43.32 -21.28 -13.05
N THR A 66 -43.20 -22.35 -13.83
CA THR A 66 -42.41 -23.53 -13.46
C THR A 66 -41.55 -23.92 -14.65
N GLY A 67 -40.43 -24.57 -14.39
CA GLY A 67 -39.53 -24.98 -15.47
C GLY A 67 -38.16 -25.40 -14.99
N MET A 68 -37.45 -26.13 -15.84
CA MET A 68 -36.07 -26.54 -15.63
C MET A 68 -35.14 -25.68 -16.49
N PHE A 69 -34.05 -25.25 -15.87
CA PHE A 69 -33.01 -24.43 -16.49
C PHE A 69 -31.67 -25.15 -16.39
N THR A 70 -30.98 -25.24 -17.52
CA THR A 70 -29.59 -25.66 -17.55
C THR A 70 -28.73 -24.50 -17.06
N VAL A 71 -27.80 -24.77 -16.15
CA VAL A 71 -26.90 -23.75 -15.60
C VAL A 71 -25.48 -24.01 -16.07
N ARG A 72 -24.81 -22.94 -16.54
CA ARG A 72 -23.39 -22.98 -16.89
C ARG A 72 -22.66 -21.87 -16.15
N ALA A 73 -21.55 -22.20 -15.51
CA ALA A 73 -20.69 -21.23 -14.85
C ALA A 73 -19.28 -21.31 -15.45
N ASN A 74 -18.80 -20.19 -15.97
CA ASN A 74 -17.54 -20.11 -16.68
C ASN A 74 -16.77 -18.88 -16.20
N ASN A 75 -15.43 -18.96 -16.20
CA ASN A 75 -14.59 -17.82 -15.87
C ASN A 75 -13.45 -17.63 -16.86
N ASP A 76 -13.02 -16.38 -17.04
CA ASP A 76 -11.99 -15.95 -17.99
C ASP A 76 -10.57 -16.42 -17.66
N ARG A 77 -10.33 -16.87 -16.42
CA ARG A 77 -9.03 -17.39 -15.96
C ARG A 77 -8.94 -18.91 -15.96
N SER A 78 -9.99 -19.61 -16.35
CA SER A 78 -10.08 -21.09 -16.28
C SER A 78 -9.78 -21.62 -14.87
N TYR A 79 -10.08 -20.83 -13.84
CA TYR A 79 -10.02 -21.27 -12.45
C TYR A 79 -11.06 -22.36 -12.21
N THR A 80 -10.78 -23.26 -11.28
CA THR A 80 -11.73 -24.32 -10.93
C THR A 80 -13.01 -23.70 -10.41
N SER A 81 -14.14 -24.06 -11.03
CA SER A 81 -15.47 -23.65 -10.58
C SER A 81 -16.43 -24.81 -10.61
N THR A 82 -17.39 -24.82 -9.69
CA THR A 82 -18.50 -25.79 -9.70
C THR A 82 -19.82 -25.06 -9.75
N SER A 83 -20.80 -25.64 -10.43
CA SER A 83 -22.18 -25.16 -10.47
C SER A 83 -23.12 -26.37 -10.50
N PRO A 84 -24.39 -26.20 -10.08
CA PRO A 84 -25.41 -27.17 -10.45
C PRO A 84 -25.48 -27.25 -11.98
N SER A 85 -25.71 -28.45 -12.53
CA SER A 85 -25.93 -28.63 -13.97
C SER A 85 -27.31 -28.12 -14.40
N SER A 86 -28.28 -28.17 -13.48
CA SER A 86 -29.62 -27.68 -13.69
C SER A 86 -30.26 -27.21 -12.39
N ILE A 87 -31.22 -26.31 -12.50
CA ILE A 87 -32.11 -25.89 -11.41
C ILE A 87 -33.55 -25.91 -11.91
N THR A 88 -34.49 -26.10 -10.99
CA THR A 88 -35.91 -26.20 -11.32
C THR A 88 -36.69 -25.22 -10.47
N ILE A 89 -37.54 -24.43 -11.11
CA ILE A 89 -38.59 -23.65 -10.45
C ILE A 89 -39.80 -24.58 -10.34
N ALA A 90 -40.10 -25.04 -9.12
CA ALA A 90 -41.24 -25.89 -8.85
C ALA A 90 -42.50 -25.07 -8.53
N SER A 91 -43.64 -25.75 -8.54
CA SER A 91 -44.91 -25.14 -8.15
C SER A 91 -44.85 -24.67 -6.71
N GLY A 92 -45.04 -23.36 -6.48
CA GLY A 92 -44.95 -22.74 -5.17
C GLY A 92 -43.63 -22.04 -4.86
N ASP A 93 -42.63 -22.11 -5.76
CA ASP A 93 -41.34 -21.39 -5.60
C ASP A 93 -41.41 -19.91 -6.06
N GLU A 94 -42.62 -19.37 -6.18
CA GLU A 94 -42.88 -17.98 -6.57
C GLU A 94 -42.10 -17.56 -7.83
N GLY A 95 -42.00 -18.46 -8.82
CA GLY A 95 -41.34 -18.16 -10.08
C GLY A 95 -39.82 -18.01 -9.99
N THR A 96 -39.18 -18.49 -8.92
CA THR A 96 -37.74 -18.37 -8.67
C THR A 96 -37.09 -19.69 -8.26
N ALA A 97 -35.79 -19.84 -8.51
CA ALA A 97 -34.99 -20.95 -8.01
C ALA A 97 -33.57 -20.48 -7.68
N ASN A 98 -33.02 -20.98 -6.57
CA ASN A 98 -31.69 -20.60 -6.10
C ASN A 98 -30.64 -21.66 -6.43
N GLY A 99 -29.42 -21.22 -6.70
CA GLY A 99 -28.26 -22.07 -6.86
C GLY A 99 -27.02 -21.41 -6.28
N THR A 100 -25.93 -22.17 -6.23
CA THR A 100 -24.63 -21.67 -5.78
C THR A 100 -23.55 -22.11 -6.75
N VAL A 101 -22.72 -21.16 -7.16
CA VAL A 101 -21.47 -21.43 -7.88
C VAL A 101 -20.31 -21.32 -6.92
N THR A 102 -19.36 -22.25 -6.96
CA THR A 102 -18.07 -22.06 -6.28
C THR A 102 -17.00 -21.69 -7.28
N LEU A 103 -16.05 -20.85 -6.86
CA LEU A 103 -14.90 -20.44 -7.65
C LEU A 103 -13.65 -20.50 -6.76
N THR A 104 -12.65 -21.26 -7.20
CA THR A 104 -11.40 -21.48 -6.46
C THR A 104 -10.24 -20.81 -7.18
N ALA A 105 -9.62 -19.82 -6.54
CA ALA A 105 -8.35 -19.28 -7.04
C ALA A 105 -7.22 -20.27 -6.72
N PRO A 106 -6.36 -20.63 -7.68
CA PRO A 106 -5.21 -21.49 -7.39
C PRO A 106 -4.24 -20.79 -6.43
N ALA A 107 -3.47 -21.57 -5.66
CA ALA A 107 -2.47 -21.02 -4.72
C ALA A 107 -1.38 -20.20 -5.42
N SER A 108 -1.11 -20.48 -6.70
CA SER A 108 -0.18 -19.74 -7.55
C SER A 108 -0.78 -18.49 -8.19
N ALA A 109 -2.05 -18.15 -7.91
CA ALA A 109 -2.68 -16.97 -8.47
C ALA A 109 -1.96 -15.71 -7.97
N ALA A 110 -1.54 -14.85 -8.91
CA ALA A 110 -0.88 -13.61 -8.56
C ALA A 110 -1.86 -12.61 -7.94
N SER A 111 -1.43 -11.92 -6.89
CA SER A 111 -2.18 -10.79 -6.33
C SER A 111 -2.39 -9.70 -7.39
N GLY A 112 -3.58 -9.11 -7.42
CA GLY A 112 -4.01 -8.14 -8.43
C GLY A 112 -4.63 -8.76 -9.68
N THR A 113 -4.78 -10.08 -9.77
CA THR A 113 -5.45 -10.73 -10.91
C THR A 113 -6.96 -10.48 -10.86
N ASP A 114 -7.52 -9.84 -11.88
CA ASP A 114 -8.97 -9.79 -12.12
C ASP A 114 -9.49 -11.13 -12.68
N VAL A 115 -10.63 -11.59 -12.15
CA VAL A 115 -11.36 -12.79 -12.60
C VAL A 115 -12.81 -12.41 -12.88
N THR A 116 -13.31 -12.78 -14.05
CA THR A 116 -14.70 -12.55 -14.46
C THR A 116 -15.45 -13.87 -14.45
N LEU A 117 -16.45 -14.00 -13.58
CA LEU A 117 -17.35 -15.15 -13.52
C LEU A 117 -18.64 -14.82 -14.29
N THR A 118 -19.01 -15.67 -15.25
CA THR A 118 -20.29 -15.61 -15.95
C THR A 118 -21.14 -16.80 -15.53
N ILE A 119 -22.34 -16.53 -15.03
CA ILE A 119 -23.33 -17.54 -14.69
C ILE A 119 -24.48 -17.39 -15.69
N GLU A 120 -24.72 -18.45 -16.45
CA GLU A 120 -25.72 -18.52 -17.52
C GLU A 120 -26.83 -19.49 -17.12
N ALA A 121 -28.06 -19.13 -17.48
CA ALA A 121 -29.22 -19.99 -17.37
C ALA A 121 -29.93 -20.09 -18.73
N GLU A 122 -30.16 -21.31 -19.19
CA GLU A 122 -30.81 -21.65 -20.46
C GLU A 122 -32.06 -22.48 -20.20
N ASN A 123 -33.17 -22.13 -20.84
CA ASN A 123 -34.41 -22.89 -20.69
C ASN A 123 -34.30 -24.30 -21.32
N ALA A 124 -35.16 -25.23 -20.89
CA ALA A 124 -35.16 -26.61 -21.41
C ALA A 124 -35.32 -26.73 -22.94
N ALA A 125 -35.93 -25.74 -23.60
CA ALA A 125 -36.11 -25.72 -25.05
C ALA A 125 -34.89 -25.15 -25.83
N ALA A 126 -33.86 -24.64 -25.14
CA ALA A 126 -32.70 -23.95 -25.73
C ALA A 126 -33.10 -22.79 -26.67
N THR A 127 -34.21 -22.12 -26.36
CA THR A 127 -34.74 -20.99 -27.15
C THR A 127 -34.57 -19.65 -26.45
N ASP A 128 -34.23 -19.67 -25.17
CA ASP A 128 -34.08 -18.49 -24.33
C ASP A 128 -32.95 -18.70 -23.33
N ILE A 129 -32.13 -17.66 -23.18
CA ILE A 129 -30.91 -17.68 -22.40
C ILE A 129 -30.68 -16.30 -21.80
N ASN A 130 -30.22 -16.26 -20.55
CA ASN A 130 -29.73 -15.04 -19.93
C ASN A 130 -28.56 -15.35 -19.00
N TYR A 131 -27.80 -14.33 -18.64
CA TYR A 131 -26.60 -14.47 -17.85
C TYR A 131 -26.41 -13.30 -16.89
N THR A 132 -25.58 -13.54 -15.87
CA THR A 132 -25.07 -12.50 -14.97
C THR A 132 -23.56 -12.61 -14.88
N VAL A 133 -22.90 -11.48 -14.62
CA VAL A 133 -21.44 -11.38 -14.59
C VAL A 133 -21.00 -10.77 -13.27
N LEU A 134 -20.05 -11.43 -12.61
CA LEU A 134 -19.37 -10.91 -11.43
C LEU A 134 -17.88 -10.77 -11.72
N ARG A 135 -17.27 -9.75 -11.12
CA ARG A 135 -15.83 -9.54 -11.18
C ARG A 135 -15.23 -9.71 -9.79
N PHE A 136 -14.18 -10.51 -9.71
CA PHE A 136 -13.42 -10.77 -8.51
C PHE A 136 -11.98 -10.30 -8.70
N SER A 137 -11.32 -9.97 -7.60
CA SER A 137 -9.90 -9.65 -7.58
C SER A 137 -9.17 -10.63 -6.68
N VAL A 138 -8.10 -11.23 -7.18
CA VAL A 138 -7.20 -12.04 -6.35
C VAL A 138 -6.40 -11.09 -5.46
N VAL A 139 -6.53 -11.23 -4.15
CA VAL A 139 -5.83 -10.40 -3.18
C VAL A 139 -5.06 -11.31 -2.24
N ALA A 140 -3.74 -11.32 -2.36
CA ALA A 140 -2.90 -12.01 -1.39
C ALA A 140 -3.05 -11.34 -0.02
N LYS A 141 -3.16 -12.16 1.02
CA LYS A 141 -3.19 -11.66 2.39
C LYS A 141 -1.84 -11.04 2.75
N VAL A 142 -1.86 -9.88 3.38
CA VAL A 142 -0.65 -9.31 3.98
C VAL A 142 -0.36 -10.12 5.24
N THR A 143 0.70 -10.93 5.21
CA THR A 143 1.10 -11.80 6.31
C THR A 143 1.93 -11.07 7.37
N ASP A 144 2.62 -10.00 6.96
CA ASP A 144 3.53 -9.23 7.80
C ASP A 144 3.31 -7.73 7.59
N ILE A 145 2.86 -7.07 8.65
CA ILE A 145 2.67 -5.61 8.74
C ILE A 145 3.54 -5.00 9.84
N THR A 146 4.41 -5.82 10.43
CA THR A 146 5.26 -5.40 11.54
C THR A 146 6.54 -4.81 10.98
N ARG A 147 6.93 -3.62 11.43
CA ARG A 147 8.18 -3.01 11.01
C ARG A 147 9.34 -3.66 11.77
N PRO A 148 10.52 -3.82 11.14
CA PRO A 148 11.74 -4.20 11.83
C PRO A 148 12.00 -3.32 13.05
N VAL A 149 12.35 -3.95 14.17
CA VAL A 149 12.76 -3.29 15.41
C VAL A 149 14.27 -3.16 15.41
N CYS A 150 14.77 -1.93 15.57
CA CYS A 150 16.18 -1.67 15.77
C CYS A 150 16.44 -1.23 17.21
N GLN A 151 17.22 -2.02 17.93
CA GLN A 151 17.65 -1.75 19.29
C GLN A 151 19.12 -1.33 19.30
N THR A 152 19.38 -0.08 19.69
CA THR A 152 20.75 0.40 19.90
C THR A 152 21.41 -0.37 21.04
N VAL A 153 22.56 -0.98 20.75
CA VAL A 153 23.38 -1.70 21.73
C VAL A 153 24.41 -0.74 22.34
N SER A 154 25.15 -0.03 21.50
CA SER A 154 26.16 0.91 21.95
C SER A 154 26.47 1.99 20.92
N SER A 155 26.94 3.13 21.43
CA SER A 155 27.58 4.17 20.63
C SER A 155 28.86 4.58 21.35
N SER A 156 29.99 4.55 20.66
CA SER A 156 31.29 4.86 21.28
C SER A 156 31.45 6.35 21.58
N SER A 157 32.15 6.67 22.67
CA SER A 157 32.30 8.02 23.22
C SER A 157 33.69 8.65 23.01
N ASN A 158 34.44 8.23 22.00
CA ASN A 158 35.86 8.56 21.87
C ASN A 158 36.14 9.74 20.93
N CYS A 159 35.11 10.50 20.57
CA CYS A 159 35.33 11.66 19.71
C CYS A 159 35.87 12.85 20.53
N PRO A 160 36.99 13.45 20.10
CA PRO A 160 37.52 14.63 20.76
C PRO A 160 36.51 15.79 20.63
N SER A 161 36.44 16.63 21.66
CA SER A 161 35.64 17.86 21.62
C SER A 161 36.21 18.89 20.64
N SER A 162 37.50 18.82 20.31
CA SER A 162 38.13 19.66 19.30
C SER A 162 37.90 19.11 17.88
N SER A 163 37.34 19.94 17.00
CA SER A 163 37.11 19.61 15.59
C SER A 163 38.40 19.37 14.80
N SER A 164 39.55 19.86 15.27
CA SER A 164 40.85 19.69 14.61
C SER A 164 41.39 18.26 14.66
N LEU A 165 40.93 17.43 15.59
CA LEU A 165 41.38 16.03 15.75
C LEU A 165 40.33 15.01 15.31
N CYS A 166 39.24 15.45 14.66
CA CYS A 166 38.15 14.55 14.28
C CYS A 166 38.55 13.54 13.20
N ALA A 167 39.50 13.91 12.34
CA ALA A 167 39.94 13.05 11.22
C ALA A 167 40.82 11.89 11.68
N SER A 168 41.55 12.06 12.79
CA SER A 168 42.42 11.03 13.38
C SER A 168 41.70 10.05 14.30
N SER A 169 40.41 10.28 14.58
CA SER A 169 39.61 9.45 15.48
C SER A 169 38.38 8.90 14.77
N GLN A 170 37.99 7.68 15.16
CA GLN A 170 36.78 7.02 14.67
C GLN A 170 35.85 6.67 15.83
N TRP A 171 34.58 6.53 15.50
CA TRP A 171 33.54 6.07 16.41
C TRP A 171 32.76 4.93 15.78
N THR A 172 32.19 4.08 16.63
CA THR A 172 31.42 2.90 16.25
C THR A 172 30.04 2.97 16.88
N PHE A 173 29.02 2.64 16.08
CA PHE A 173 27.64 2.47 16.48
C PHE A 173 27.24 1.01 16.23
N ILE A 174 26.68 0.36 17.25
CA ILE A 174 26.24 -1.03 17.20
C ILE A 174 24.75 -1.07 17.53
N ALA A 175 23.98 -1.74 16.68
CA ALA A 175 22.56 -1.98 16.92
C ALA A 175 22.19 -3.41 16.53
N ASN A 176 21.23 -3.98 17.26
CA ASN A 176 20.61 -5.26 16.94
C ASN A 176 19.28 -4.98 16.23
N LEU A 177 19.08 -5.63 15.09
CA LEU A 177 17.87 -5.50 14.30
C LEU A 177 17.18 -6.85 14.21
N THR A 178 15.87 -6.84 14.41
CA THR A 178 15.03 -8.04 14.36
C THR A 178 13.70 -7.68 13.72
N ASP A 179 13.16 -8.61 12.95
CA ASP A 179 11.83 -8.48 12.36
C ASP A 179 10.72 -9.10 13.23
N GLY A 180 11.09 -9.60 14.43
CA GLY A 180 10.19 -10.31 15.33
C GLY A 180 9.88 -11.74 14.87
N ILE A 181 9.14 -12.46 15.71
CA ILE A 181 8.83 -13.90 15.51
C ILE A 181 7.83 -14.18 14.39
N ASN A 182 7.01 -13.20 14.02
CA ASN A 182 6.04 -13.29 12.93
C ASN A 182 6.48 -12.48 11.71
N GLY A 183 7.71 -11.93 11.75
CA GLY A 183 8.29 -11.19 10.64
C GLY A 183 8.68 -12.12 9.50
N THR A 184 8.88 -11.52 8.34
CA THR A 184 9.36 -12.18 7.13
C THR A 184 10.88 -12.19 7.03
N GLY A 185 11.57 -11.52 7.95
CA GLY A 185 13.02 -11.43 8.02
C GLY A 185 13.54 -10.14 7.37
N ILE A 186 14.75 -9.73 7.77
CA ILE A 186 15.39 -8.51 7.26
C ILE A 186 16.02 -8.79 5.90
N GLU A 187 15.59 -8.06 4.86
CA GLU A 187 16.14 -8.15 3.50
C GLU A 187 17.36 -7.25 3.35
N SER A 188 17.31 -6.01 3.86
CA SER A 188 18.42 -5.07 3.69
C SER A 188 18.55 -4.07 4.83
N ILE A 189 19.78 -3.62 5.09
CA ILE A 189 20.10 -2.54 6.02
C ILE A 189 20.94 -1.51 5.27
N THR A 190 20.52 -0.25 5.29
CA THR A 190 21.16 0.84 4.54
C THR A 190 21.43 2.06 5.42
N ILE A 191 22.48 2.81 5.07
CA ILE A 191 22.79 4.11 5.68
C ILE A 191 21.94 5.18 4.98
N ARG A 192 20.98 5.79 5.69
CA ARG A 192 20.20 6.94 5.19
C ARG A 192 20.88 8.26 5.47
N LYS A 193 21.67 8.33 6.54
CA LYS A 193 22.48 9.48 6.93
C LYS A 193 23.79 8.99 7.55
N GLY A 194 24.90 9.64 7.21
CA GLY A 194 26.24 9.24 7.62
C GLY A 194 27.14 9.00 6.41
N ASN A 195 28.45 8.93 6.62
CA ASN A 195 29.46 8.72 5.57
C ASN A 195 30.46 7.60 5.94
N GLY A 196 30.09 6.78 6.93
CA GLY A 196 30.89 5.67 7.40
C GLY A 196 30.69 4.39 6.59
N THR A 197 31.29 3.33 7.10
CA THR A 197 31.15 1.96 6.59
C THR A 197 30.17 1.20 7.48
N LEU A 198 29.26 0.44 6.87
CA LEU A 198 28.30 -0.43 7.54
C LEU A 198 28.65 -1.89 7.24
N ASN A 199 28.82 -2.68 8.30
CA ASN A 199 28.92 -4.13 8.23
C ASN A 199 27.75 -4.75 8.97
N THR A 200 27.21 -5.84 8.43
CA THR A 200 26.08 -6.57 9.03
C THR A 200 26.44 -8.04 9.21
N SER A 201 25.95 -8.64 10.29
CA SER A 201 26.05 -10.09 10.50
C SER A 201 24.78 -10.63 11.12
N THR A 202 24.23 -11.69 10.55
CA THR A 202 22.97 -12.31 11.01
C THR A 202 23.28 -13.57 11.79
N VAL A 203 22.63 -13.71 12.95
CA VAL A 203 22.72 -14.91 13.80
C VAL A 203 21.31 -15.43 14.01
N ALA A 204 21.10 -16.71 13.69
CA ALA A 204 19.84 -17.38 13.97
C ALA A 204 19.74 -17.68 15.47
N GLU A 205 18.75 -17.10 16.15
CA GLU A 205 18.50 -17.38 17.55
C GLU A 205 17.58 -18.60 17.73
N ALA A 206 17.79 -19.36 18.81
CA ALA A 206 17.00 -20.54 19.15
C ALA A 206 15.50 -20.24 19.43
N GLY A 207 15.11 -18.96 19.50
CA GLY A 207 13.74 -18.47 19.66
C GLY A 207 13.00 -18.18 18.35
N GLY A 208 13.62 -18.43 17.18
CA GLY A 208 12.96 -18.38 15.88
C GLY A 208 12.95 -17.03 15.17
N ALA A 209 13.48 -15.96 15.78
CA ALA A 209 13.69 -14.67 15.11
C ALA A 209 15.19 -14.44 14.88
N ASP A 210 15.59 -14.27 13.63
CA ASP A 210 16.97 -13.95 13.29
C ASP A 210 17.32 -12.53 13.78
N VAL A 211 18.47 -12.40 14.44
CA VAL A 211 18.99 -11.11 14.89
C VAL A 211 20.12 -10.70 13.96
N THR A 212 19.95 -9.56 13.29
CA THR A 212 20.99 -8.96 12.45
C THR A 212 21.68 -7.85 13.23
N VAL A 213 22.97 -8.04 13.52
CA VAL A 213 23.82 -7.05 14.16
C VAL A 213 24.35 -6.10 13.08
N ALA A 214 24.07 -4.81 13.23
CA ALA A 214 24.62 -3.75 12.39
C ALA A 214 25.76 -3.03 13.14
N THR A 215 26.94 -3.01 12.51
CA THR A 215 28.11 -2.27 12.99
C THR A 215 28.45 -1.17 12.01
N TYR A 216 28.22 0.07 12.41
CA TYR A 216 28.59 1.26 11.63
C TYR A 216 29.84 1.91 12.23
N SER A 217 30.80 2.26 11.38
CA SER A 217 32.02 2.96 11.77
C SER A 217 32.28 4.18 10.89
N ALA A 218 32.58 5.32 11.51
CA ALA A 218 32.89 6.56 10.79
C ALA A 218 33.95 7.39 11.52
N SER A 219 34.55 8.33 10.79
CA SER A 219 35.36 9.39 11.40
C SER A 219 34.49 10.28 12.30
N CYS A 220 35.09 10.79 13.38
CA CYS A 220 34.46 11.77 14.27
C CYS A 220 34.07 13.09 13.58
N CYS A 221 34.50 13.33 12.33
CA CYS A 221 34.05 14.47 11.54
C CYS A 221 32.60 14.29 11.03
N SER A 222 32.04 13.09 11.13
CA SER A 222 30.66 12.76 10.81
C SER A 222 30.01 12.06 12.00
N GLN A 223 29.39 12.85 12.87
CA GLN A 223 28.99 12.40 14.20
C GLN A 223 27.63 11.71 14.24
N ASN A 224 26.88 11.65 13.14
CA ASN A 224 25.52 11.13 13.12
C ASN A 224 25.37 10.00 12.11
N VAL A 225 24.60 8.99 12.48
CA VAL A 225 24.14 7.94 11.57
C VAL A 225 22.65 7.75 11.70
N GLU A 226 21.97 7.51 10.58
CA GLU A 226 20.61 6.94 10.53
C GLU A 226 20.67 5.68 9.67
N LEU A 227 20.31 4.55 10.27
CA LEU A 227 20.16 3.28 9.57
C LEU A 227 18.67 3.03 9.31
N ALA A 228 18.38 2.39 8.18
CA ALA A 228 17.07 1.82 7.93
C ALA A 228 17.19 0.35 7.52
N ALA A 229 16.36 -0.47 8.15
CA ALA A 229 16.17 -1.86 7.80
C ALA A 229 14.84 -2.01 7.04
N VAL A 230 14.87 -2.80 5.99
CA VAL A 230 13.72 -3.18 5.19
C VAL A 230 13.57 -4.69 5.32
N ASP A 231 12.38 -5.17 5.66
CA ASP A 231 12.06 -6.61 5.66
C ASP A 231 11.75 -7.11 4.24
N ASN A 232 11.44 -8.40 4.12
CA ASN A 232 11.11 -9.05 2.84
C ASN A 232 9.79 -8.59 2.21
N VAL A 233 8.93 -7.87 2.94
CA VAL A 233 7.65 -7.35 2.45
C VAL A 233 7.61 -5.83 2.33
N GLY A 234 8.72 -5.15 2.64
CA GLY A 234 8.90 -3.71 2.47
C GLY A 234 8.57 -2.85 3.71
N ASN A 235 8.30 -3.43 4.88
CA ASN A 235 8.16 -2.62 6.09
C ASN A 235 9.53 -2.06 6.51
N VAL A 236 9.54 -0.83 7.03
CA VAL A 236 10.79 -0.09 7.31
C VAL A 236 10.96 0.21 8.79
N GLY A 237 12.02 -0.33 9.38
CA GLY A 237 12.53 0.04 10.71
C GLY A 237 13.64 1.07 10.63
N LYS A 238 13.79 1.94 11.64
CA LYS A 238 14.84 2.96 11.68
C LYS A 238 15.48 3.06 13.05
N CYS A 239 16.77 3.39 13.07
CA CYS A 239 17.49 3.77 14.27
C CYS A 239 18.59 4.77 13.95
N ALA A 240 18.88 5.63 14.92
CA ALA A 240 19.91 6.64 14.80
C ALA A 240 20.93 6.51 15.93
N GLY A 241 22.16 6.85 15.59
CA GLY A 241 23.29 6.89 16.50
C GLY A 241 24.01 8.23 16.41
N GLN A 242 24.65 8.62 17.51
CA GLN A 242 25.51 9.79 17.54
C GLN A 242 26.80 9.48 18.28
N ALA A 243 27.91 10.00 17.77
CA ALA A 243 29.18 10.00 18.46
C ALA A 243 29.10 10.82 19.75
N THR A 244 29.48 10.23 20.88
CA THR A 244 29.57 10.97 22.15
C THR A 244 30.94 11.64 22.24
N GLN A 245 30.97 12.89 22.73
CA GLN A 245 32.22 13.63 22.92
C GLN A 245 32.87 13.30 24.26
N THR A 246 34.20 13.16 24.28
CA THR A 246 34.97 13.11 25.53
C THR A 246 35.26 14.53 25.99
N THR A 247 34.65 14.98 27.09
CA THR A 247 35.06 16.20 27.80
C THR A 247 36.32 15.90 28.61
N VAL A 248 37.49 16.28 28.10
CA VAL A 248 38.68 16.35 28.95
C VAL A 248 38.47 17.53 29.90
N ALA A 249 38.26 17.26 31.18
CA ALA A 249 38.25 18.29 32.21
C ALA A 249 39.67 18.86 32.35
N THR A 250 39.98 19.94 31.65
CA THR A 250 41.20 20.71 31.88
C THR A 250 41.10 21.38 33.25
N THR A 251 41.71 20.78 34.27
CA THR A 251 42.04 21.48 35.52
C THR A 251 43.13 22.50 35.23
N LEU A 252 42.72 23.73 34.92
CA LEU A 252 43.65 24.87 34.86
C LEU A 252 43.92 25.34 36.28
N THR A 253 45.08 24.97 36.82
CA THR A 253 45.61 25.54 38.07
C THR A 253 45.98 27.00 37.81
N ALA A 254 45.16 27.93 38.27
CA ALA A 254 45.46 29.36 38.22
C ALA A 254 46.58 29.68 39.24
N ILE A 255 47.76 30.05 38.75
CA ILE A 255 48.85 30.59 39.57
C ILE A 255 48.61 32.10 39.66
N THR A 256 48.16 32.57 40.82
CA THR A 256 47.90 33.98 41.10
C THR A 256 49.24 34.73 41.27
N ALA A 257 49.61 35.55 40.29
CA ALA A 257 50.67 36.55 40.45
C ALA A 257 50.04 37.86 40.96
N ILE A 258 50.53 38.34 42.10
CA ILE A 258 50.07 39.54 42.81
C ILE A 258 50.94 40.71 42.34
N THR A 259 50.37 41.73 41.70
CA THR A 259 51.00 43.06 41.60
C THR A 259 49.95 44.17 41.64
N ALA A 260 50.28 45.21 42.41
CA ALA A 260 49.41 46.21 42.99
C ALA A 260 48.85 47.26 42.02
N ALA A 261 47.73 47.87 42.46
CA ALA A 261 47.01 48.94 41.80
C ALA A 261 47.78 50.28 41.79
N VAL A 262 47.63 51.03 40.70
CA VAL A 262 47.85 52.49 40.66
C VAL A 262 46.67 53.12 39.91
N ASN A 263 45.87 53.91 40.66
CA ASN A 263 44.85 54.81 40.14
C ASN A 263 45.50 56.12 39.70
N THR A 264 45.25 56.57 38.47
CA THR A 264 45.26 58.01 38.14
C THR A 264 44.22 58.33 37.07
N THR A 265 43.33 59.25 37.45
CA THR A 265 42.31 59.97 36.68
C THR A 265 42.87 60.86 35.57
N SER A 266 42.19 60.98 34.43
CA SER A 266 42.04 62.26 33.73
C SER A 266 40.87 62.26 32.72
N THR A 267 40.11 63.34 32.82
CA THR A 267 38.95 63.86 32.09
C THR A 267 39.06 63.98 30.57
N GLY A 268 37.93 63.79 29.86
CA GLY A 268 37.70 64.42 28.56
C GLY A 268 36.60 63.82 27.68
N GLY A 269 35.41 64.44 27.67
CA GLY A 269 34.55 64.54 26.47
C GLY A 269 33.32 63.64 26.38
N HIS A 270 32.13 64.22 26.63
CA HIS A 270 30.83 63.70 26.16
C HIS A 270 30.65 64.03 24.66
N THR A 271 29.93 63.27 23.84
CA THR A 271 28.45 63.31 23.77
C THR A 271 27.85 62.28 22.81
N LEU A 272 26.71 61.73 23.25
CA LEU A 272 25.44 61.44 22.54
C LEU A 272 25.39 60.46 21.34
N SER A 273 24.68 59.35 21.56
CA SER A 273 23.65 58.91 20.61
C SER A 273 22.50 58.22 21.36
N ILE A 274 21.31 58.81 21.25
CA ILE A 274 20.03 58.36 21.80
C ILE A 274 19.34 57.54 20.71
N SER A 275 18.75 56.38 21.04
CA SER A 275 17.59 55.91 20.28
C SER A 275 16.65 55.07 21.15
N HIS A 276 15.38 55.43 21.08
CA HIS A 276 14.29 55.11 21.99
C HIS A 276 13.69 53.71 21.79
N CYS A 277 13.24 53.13 22.91
CA CYS A 277 12.21 52.11 22.97
C CYS A 277 10.88 52.64 22.45
N LEU A 278 10.16 51.82 21.67
CA LEU A 278 8.71 51.96 21.48
C LEU A 278 8.08 50.56 21.49
N TRP A 279 7.43 50.24 22.61
CA TRP A 279 6.47 49.15 22.75
C TRP A 279 5.16 49.57 22.11
N ILE A 280 4.55 48.70 21.30
CA ILE A 280 3.12 48.77 20.98
C ILE A 280 2.51 47.41 21.30
N SER A 281 1.72 47.40 22.37
CA SER A 281 0.75 46.37 22.72
C SER A 281 -0.54 46.62 21.95
N VAL A 282 -1.09 45.59 21.32
CA VAL A 282 -2.46 45.59 20.80
C VAL A 282 -3.23 44.45 21.45
N VAL A 283 -4.13 44.83 22.34
CA VAL A 283 -5.23 44.00 22.85
C VAL A 283 -6.47 44.43 22.09
N VAL A 284 -7.14 43.49 21.42
CA VAL A 284 -8.56 43.62 21.07
C VAL A 284 -9.24 42.29 21.34
N SER A 285 -10.00 42.29 22.43
CA SER A 285 -11.10 41.36 22.69
C SER A 285 -12.35 41.84 21.95
N LEU A 286 -13.21 40.90 21.52
CA LEU A 286 -14.69 40.94 21.45
C LEU A 286 -15.11 39.80 20.49
N LEU A 287 -15.52 38.63 21.01
CA LEU A 287 -16.87 38.24 21.45
C LEU A 287 -17.92 38.13 20.32
N TRP A 288 -18.46 36.90 20.26
CA TRP A 288 -19.71 36.40 19.69
C TRP A 288 -19.85 36.18 18.18
N LYS A 289 -19.93 34.89 17.79
CA LYS A 289 -21.22 34.19 17.66
C LYS A 289 -21.05 32.69 17.91
#